data_AF-A0A7Z9H4R2-F1
#
_entry.id   AF-A0A7Z9H4R2-F1
#
_cell.length_a   1.000
_cell.length_b   1.000
_cell.length_c   1.000
_cell.angle_alpha   90.00
_cell.angle_beta   90.00
_cell.angle_gamma   90.00
#
_symmetry.space_group_name_H-M   'P 1'
#
loop_
_entity.id
_entity.type
_entity.pdbx_description
1 polymer ?
#
loop_
_entity_poly.entity_id
_entity_poly.type
_entity_poly.pdbx_seq_one_letter_code
_entity_poly.pdbx_strand_id
1 'polypeptide(L)'
;MQKGIDAFVKLQNSSPSVKESDAPTRPGGDGYETLPGQGVSILVDVQNMYYAARNLYNSKLEFSKLLKLITRGRRLTRAIAYIVERPGMEQTKFVEVLRRNGFEVRKKMIVERSDGSQRGDWNIGISLDASSISKHVDVIVLVTGDGDFVTLADHLRALGNRVEVASFYETTSNDLIRACDHYHRLNERVLLPGAQFQSPEEDEDELEDVAEDAFAEDAISVPTSRRKPSRSPIDDLDDED
;
A
#
# COMPACT_ATOMS: atom_id res chain seq x y z
N MET A 1 8.62 24.01 47.22
CA MET A 1 8.40 24.21 45.76
C MET A 1 9.70 24.20 44.94
N GLN A 2 10.86 24.56 45.50
CA GLN A 2 12.14 24.62 44.75
C GLN A 2 12.67 23.27 44.22
N LYS A 3 12.46 22.17 44.94
CA LYS A 3 12.99 20.84 44.55
C LYS A 3 12.37 20.27 43.25
N GLY A 4 11.17 20.71 42.86
CA GLY A 4 10.52 20.26 41.62
C GLY A 4 11.07 20.96 40.38
N ILE A 5 11.47 22.24 40.51
CA ILE A 5 12.04 23.04 39.43
C ILE A 5 13.46 22.55 39.12
N ASP A 6 14.25 22.26 40.15
CA ASP A 6 15.62 21.76 39.99
C ASP A 6 15.66 20.37 39.33
N ALA A 7 14.63 19.53 39.55
CA ALA A 7 14.50 18.24 38.88
C ALA A 7 14.17 18.39 37.39
N PHE A 8 13.36 19.38 37.01
CA PHE A 8 12.98 19.66 35.63
C PHE A 8 14.16 20.25 34.82
N VAL A 9 14.95 21.13 35.44
CA VAL A 9 16.17 21.71 34.82
C VAL A 9 17.26 20.66 34.65
N LYS A 10 17.36 19.67 35.55
CA LYS A 10 18.30 18.54 35.40
C LYS A 10 17.98 17.63 34.22
N LEU A 11 16.69 17.50 33.88
CA LEU A 11 16.22 16.70 32.74
C LEU A 11 16.51 17.37 31.39
N GLN A 12 16.52 18.71 31.32
CA GLN A 12 16.86 19.45 30.10
C GLN A 12 18.37 19.49 29.81
N ASN A 13 19.22 19.34 30.83
CA ASN A 13 20.68 19.46 30.70
C ASN A 13 21.44 18.12 30.67
N SER A 14 20.74 16.98 30.78
CA SER A 14 21.35 15.67 30.59
C SER A 14 21.10 15.17 29.17
N SER A 15 21.91 15.63 28.21
CA SER A 15 21.92 15.04 26.87
C SER A 15 22.51 13.63 26.95
N PRO A 16 21.78 12.57 26.56
CA PRO A 16 22.41 11.28 26.32
C PRO A 16 23.28 11.39 25.06
N SER A 17 24.45 10.77 25.08
CA SER A 17 25.31 10.62 23.91
C SER A 17 24.58 9.77 22.87
N VAL A 18 24.06 10.43 21.84
CA VAL A 18 23.25 9.83 20.77
C VAL A 18 24.18 8.97 19.91
N LYS A 19 23.94 7.65 19.87
CA LYS A 19 24.63 6.73 18.96
C LYS A 19 24.19 7.05 17.53
N GLU A 20 25.08 6.88 16.56
CA GLU A 20 24.90 7.16 15.13
C GLU A 20 23.68 6.47 14.46
N SER A 21 22.98 5.58 15.17
CA SER A 21 21.71 4.96 14.78
C SER A 21 20.46 5.82 14.99
N ASP A 22 20.56 6.92 15.75
CA ASP A 22 19.48 7.86 16.07
C ASP A 22 19.50 9.10 15.15
N ALA A 23 20.01 8.96 13.92
CA ALA A 23 20.02 10.05 12.96
C ALA A 23 18.60 10.61 12.76
N PRO A 24 18.42 11.94 12.73
CA PRO A 24 17.11 12.55 12.54
C PRO A 24 16.46 12.00 11.26
N THR A 25 15.16 11.74 11.37
CA THR A 25 14.27 11.41 10.27
C THR A 25 14.64 12.24 9.05
N ARG A 26 15.06 11.62 7.94
CA ARG A 26 15.27 12.39 6.72
C ARG A 26 13.88 12.89 6.29
N PRO A 27 13.63 14.21 6.26
CA PRO A 27 12.43 14.71 5.60
C PRO A 27 12.55 14.23 4.15
N GLY A 28 11.55 13.47 3.68
CA GLY A 28 11.54 13.19 2.24
C GLY A 28 11.22 14.47 1.47
N GLY A 29 11.21 14.38 0.14
CA GLY A 29 11.14 15.56 -0.74
C GLY A 29 9.92 16.46 -0.54
N ASP A 30 8.94 16.05 0.26
CA ASP A 30 7.73 16.77 0.65
C ASP A 30 7.78 17.37 2.07
N GLY A 31 8.91 17.32 2.76
CA GLY A 31 9.06 17.80 4.14
C GLY A 31 8.46 16.87 5.20
N TYR A 32 7.96 15.70 4.81
CA TYR A 32 7.31 14.78 5.73
C TYR A 32 8.32 13.93 6.50
N GLU A 33 8.32 14.08 7.82
CA GLU A 33 9.16 13.30 8.73
C GLU A 33 8.57 11.90 8.98
N THR A 34 9.36 10.89 8.64
CA THR A 34 9.06 9.47 8.86
C THR A 34 10.02 8.89 9.88
N LEU A 35 9.50 8.24 10.93
CA LEU A 35 10.32 7.62 11.96
C LEU A 35 10.85 6.24 11.49
N PRO A 36 12.15 5.95 11.67
CA PRO A 36 12.70 4.61 11.43
C PRO A 36 11.97 3.57 12.30
N GLY A 37 11.57 2.45 11.69
CA GLY A 37 10.91 1.35 12.40
C GLY A 37 9.38 1.47 12.57
N GLN A 38 8.79 2.60 12.18
CA GLN A 38 7.34 2.80 12.19
C GLN A 38 6.65 1.71 11.34
N GLY A 39 5.69 1.00 11.94
CA GLY A 39 4.88 0.00 11.26
C GLY A 39 3.85 0.68 10.35
N VAL A 40 3.90 0.40 9.05
CA VAL A 40 2.97 0.97 8.07
C VAL A 40 2.12 -0.13 7.42
N SER A 41 0.83 0.13 7.29
CA SER A 41 -0.08 -0.66 6.46
C SER A 41 -0.64 0.19 5.33
N ILE A 42 -0.71 -0.39 4.13
CA ILE A 42 -1.13 0.29 2.90
C ILE A 42 -2.38 -0.42 2.37
N LEU A 43 -3.45 0.33 2.14
CA LEU A 43 -4.72 -0.18 1.63
C LEU A 43 -5.03 0.54 0.31
N VAL A 44 -5.11 -0.21 -0.78
CA VAL A 44 -5.25 0.36 -2.13
C VAL A 44 -6.60 0.03 -2.72
N ASP A 45 -7.39 1.06 -2.97
CA ASP A 45 -8.58 0.96 -3.81
C ASP A 45 -8.14 0.99 -5.28
N VAL A 46 -7.99 -0.20 -5.87
CA VAL A 46 -7.46 -0.34 -7.23
C VAL A 46 -8.40 0.30 -8.24
N GLN A 47 -9.71 0.20 -8.05
CA GLN A 47 -10.68 0.73 -8.99
C GLN A 47 -10.66 2.26 -9.00
N ASN A 48 -10.67 2.89 -7.82
CA ASN A 48 -10.58 4.34 -7.72
C ASN A 48 -9.29 4.89 -8.35
N MET A 49 -8.17 4.21 -8.07
CA MET A 49 -6.85 4.60 -8.57
C MET A 49 -6.66 4.33 -10.06
N TYR A 50 -7.26 3.27 -10.61
CA TYR A 50 -7.27 2.98 -12.04
C TYR A 50 -7.98 4.08 -12.83
N TYR A 51 -9.22 4.43 -12.44
CA TYR A 51 -9.98 5.47 -13.13
C TYR A 51 -9.31 6.84 -13.00
N ALA A 52 -8.70 7.16 -11.86
CA ALA A 52 -7.97 8.40 -11.69
C ALA A 52 -6.75 8.49 -12.63
N ALA A 53 -5.93 7.43 -12.69
CA ALA A 53 -4.74 7.40 -13.56
C ALA A 53 -5.11 7.46 -15.06
N ARG A 54 -6.16 6.72 -15.46
CA ARG A 54 -6.69 6.74 -16.83
C ARG A 54 -7.22 8.13 -17.20
N ASN A 55 -8.07 8.73 -16.39
CA ASN A 55 -8.72 9.99 -16.74
C ASN A 55 -7.74 11.18 -16.78
N LEU A 56 -6.72 11.17 -15.92
CA LEU A 56 -5.79 12.31 -15.81
C LEU A 56 -4.58 12.20 -16.75
N TYR A 57 -4.04 10.99 -16.89
CA TYR A 57 -2.75 10.78 -17.57
C TYR A 57 -2.84 9.80 -18.73
N ASN A 58 -4.02 9.24 -19.00
CA ASN A 58 -4.22 8.18 -19.96
C ASN A 58 -3.24 7.01 -19.75
N SER A 59 -2.95 6.68 -18.48
CA SER A 59 -1.91 5.72 -18.12
C SER A 59 -2.30 4.85 -16.92
N LYS A 60 -1.47 3.85 -16.64
CA LYS A 60 -1.66 2.83 -15.60
C LYS A 60 -0.70 3.07 -14.43
N LEU A 61 -1.16 2.76 -13.22
CA LEU A 61 -0.34 2.87 -12.02
C LEU A 61 0.68 1.74 -11.93
N GLU A 62 1.91 2.09 -11.59
CA GLU A 62 2.96 1.13 -11.29
C GLU A 62 3.07 0.90 -9.78
N PHE A 63 2.50 -0.21 -9.34
CA PHE A 63 2.33 -0.54 -7.92
C PHE A 63 3.67 -0.72 -7.18
N SER A 64 4.74 -1.12 -7.86
CA SER A 64 6.08 -1.22 -7.25
C SER A 64 6.62 0.16 -6.89
N LYS A 65 6.44 1.15 -7.78
CA LYS A 65 6.86 2.54 -7.55
C LYS A 65 6.02 3.17 -6.47
N LEU A 66 4.70 2.94 -6.49
CA LEU A 66 3.77 3.37 -5.45
C LEU A 66 4.21 2.86 -4.07
N LEU A 67 4.47 1.55 -3.95
CA LEU A 67 4.86 0.94 -2.67
C LEU A 67 6.18 1.52 -2.15
N LYS A 68 7.17 1.72 -3.03
CA LYS A 68 8.45 2.36 -2.67
C LYS A 68 8.25 3.81 -2.20
N LEU A 69 7.46 4.58 -2.93
CA LEU A 69 7.17 6.00 -2.64
C LEU A 69 6.45 6.18 -1.31
N ILE A 70 5.49 5.30 -1.00
CA ILE A 70 4.73 5.38 0.24
C ILE A 70 5.56 4.84 1.41
N THR A 71 6.25 3.70 1.25
CA THR A 71 6.91 3.04 2.38
C THR A 71 8.08 3.86 2.95
N ARG A 72 8.89 4.52 2.10
CA ARG A 72 9.99 5.44 2.52
C ARG A 72 10.95 4.85 3.57
N GLY A 73 11.25 3.55 3.48
CA GLY A 73 12.14 2.87 4.42
C GLY A 73 11.52 2.53 5.78
N ARG A 74 10.21 2.73 5.96
CA ARG A 74 9.45 2.28 7.12
C ARG A 74 9.23 0.76 7.07
N ARG A 75 8.82 0.17 8.19
CA ARG A 75 8.54 -1.26 8.29
C ARG A 75 7.16 -1.56 7.72
N LEU A 76 7.11 -2.00 6.46
CA LEU A 76 5.85 -2.45 5.85
C LEU A 76 5.32 -3.67 6.62
N THR A 77 4.14 -3.53 7.20
CA THR A 77 3.45 -4.59 7.94
C THR A 77 2.49 -5.34 7.02
N ARG A 78 1.65 -4.61 6.27
CA ARG A 78 0.75 -5.18 5.24
C ARG A 78 0.58 -4.21 4.08
N ALA A 79 0.42 -4.74 2.89
CA ALA A 79 -0.04 -4.00 1.72
C ALA A 79 -1.21 -4.78 1.12
N ILE A 80 -2.37 -4.17 0.99
CA ILE A 80 -3.60 -4.85 0.53
C ILE A 80 -4.14 -4.11 -0.67
N ALA A 81 -4.31 -4.83 -1.78
CA ALA A 81 -4.93 -4.33 -3.01
C ALA A 81 -6.35 -4.90 -3.15
N TYR A 82 -7.32 -4.01 -3.25
CA TYR A 82 -8.74 -4.32 -3.34
C TYR A 82 -9.19 -4.22 -4.80
N ILE A 83 -9.51 -5.37 -5.40
CA ILE A 83 -9.86 -5.50 -6.81
C ILE A 83 -11.34 -5.85 -6.93
N VAL A 84 -12.00 -5.17 -7.85
CA VAL A 84 -13.37 -5.47 -8.25
C VAL A 84 -13.33 -6.23 -9.57
N GLU A 85 -14.02 -7.38 -9.63
CA GLU A 85 -14.08 -8.26 -10.80
C GLU A 85 -15.49 -8.22 -11.41
N ARG A 86 -15.56 -8.17 -12.74
CA ARG A 86 -16.82 -8.35 -13.48
C ARG A 86 -16.98 -9.80 -13.89
N PRO A 87 -18.22 -10.33 -13.98
CA PRO A 87 -18.45 -11.64 -14.58
C PRO A 87 -17.85 -11.70 -15.99
N GLY A 88 -17.04 -12.73 -16.26
CA GLY A 88 -16.37 -12.91 -17.57
C GLY A 88 -14.99 -12.24 -17.70
N MET A 89 -14.58 -11.39 -16.75
CA MET A 89 -13.23 -10.80 -16.73
C MET A 89 -12.37 -11.40 -15.63
N GLU A 90 -11.42 -12.26 -16.01
CA GLU A 90 -10.48 -12.86 -15.07
C GLU A 90 -9.13 -12.13 -15.08
N GLN A 91 -8.83 -11.40 -14.00
CA GLN A 91 -7.64 -10.53 -13.92
C GLN A 91 -6.39 -11.26 -13.38
N THR A 92 -6.20 -12.52 -13.77
CA THR A 92 -5.24 -13.41 -13.09
C THR A 92 -3.79 -12.96 -13.23
N LYS A 93 -3.37 -12.46 -14.40
CA LYS A 93 -2.01 -11.90 -14.60
C LYS A 93 -1.75 -10.66 -13.73
N PHE A 94 -2.70 -9.73 -13.69
CA PHE A 94 -2.57 -8.52 -12.89
C PHE A 94 -2.47 -8.83 -11.38
N VAL A 95 -3.26 -9.80 -10.92
CA VAL A 95 -3.22 -10.30 -9.53
C VAL A 95 -1.86 -10.91 -9.20
N GLU A 96 -1.25 -11.64 -10.13
CA GLU A 96 0.11 -12.18 -9.95
C GLU A 96 1.14 -11.08 -9.80
N VAL A 97 1.07 -10.02 -10.63
CA VAL A 97 1.98 -8.87 -10.54
C VAL A 97 1.87 -8.18 -9.18
N LEU A 98 0.65 -7.91 -8.72
CA LEU A 98 0.40 -7.34 -7.39
C LEU A 98 1.00 -8.20 -6.28
N ARG A 99 0.80 -9.53 -6.33
CA ARG A 99 1.36 -10.46 -5.35
C ARG A 99 2.89 -10.47 -5.38
N ARG A 100 3.50 -10.46 -6.58
CA ARG A 100 4.97 -10.39 -6.73
C ARG A 100 5.53 -9.08 -6.17
N ASN A 101 4.78 -7.99 -6.27
CA ASN A 101 5.13 -6.69 -5.70
C ASN A 101 4.89 -6.61 -4.17
N GLY A 102 4.39 -7.67 -3.55
CA GLY A 102 4.20 -7.76 -2.10
C GLY A 102 2.82 -7.38 -1.59
N PHE A 103 1.82 -7.26 -2.48
CA PHE A 103 0.43 -7.02 -2.07
C PHE A 103 -0.32 -8.32 -1.75
N GLU A 104 -1.06 -8.30 -0.65
CA GLU A 104 -2.19 -9.19 -0.42
C GLU A 104 -3.35 -8.71 -1.32
N VAL A 105 -3.94 -9.62 -2.11
CA VAL A 105 -5.00 -9.25 -3.05
C VAL A 105 -6.35 -9.73 -2.55
N ARG A 106 -7.31 -8.82 -2.46
CA ARG A 106 -8.71 -9.12 -2.14
C ARG A 106 -9.58 -8.85 -3.36
N LYS A 107 -10.36 -9.86 -3.77
CA LYS A 107 -11.24 -9.81 -4.95
C LYS A 107 -12.70 -9.80 -4.53
N LYS A 108 -13.51 -8.97 -5.18
CA LYS A 108 -14.97 -8.91 -5.00
C LYS A 108 -15.61 -8.87 -6.37
N MET A 109 -16.52 -9.81 -6.61
CA MET A 109 -17.31 -9.83 -7.83
C MET A 109 -18.40 -8.76 -7.74
N ILE A 110 -18.57 -7.96 -8.80
CA ILE A 110 -19.72 -7.07 -8.92
C ILE A 110 -20.98 -7.92 -8.99
N VAL A 111 -21.94 -7.61 -8.12
CA VAL A 111 -23.27 -8.18 -8.20
C VAL A 111 -24.17 -7.19 -8.89
N GLU A 112 -24.58 -7.53 -10.11
CA GLU A 112 -25.65 -6.83 -10.79
C GLU A 112 -26.99 -7.30 -10.21
N ARG A 113 -27.75 -6.36 -9.66
CA ARG A 113 -29.10 -6.66 -9.22
C ARG A 113 -30.09 -6.54 -10.37
N SER A 114 -31.22 -7.21 -10.21
CA SER A 114 -32.36 -7.14 -11.12
C SER A 114 -32.95 -5.74 -11.30
N ASP A 115 -32.59 -4.78 -10.42
CA ASP A 115 -32.99 -3.38 -10.50
C ASP A 115 -31.97 -2.49 -11.24
N GLY A 116 -30.90 -3.08 -11.81
CA GLY A 116 -29.84 -2.35 -12.51
C GLY A 116 -28.83 -1.68 -11.57
N SER A 117 -28.98 -1.78 -10.24
CA SER A 117 -27.98 -1.28 -9.31
C SER A 117 -26.76 -2.20 -9.27
N GLN A 118 -25.59 -1.63 -9.52
CA GLN A 118 -24.31 -2.32 -9.29
C GLN A 118 -23.87 -2.06 -7.85
N ARG A 119 -23.68 -3.11 -7.05
CA ARG A 119 -22.91 -3.01 -5.80
C ARG A 119 -21.58 -3.72 -5.99
N GLY A 120 -20.50 -2.95 -6.00
CA GLY A 120 -19.17 -3.44 -6.32
C GLY A 120 -18.03 -2.81 -5.50
N ASP A 121 -18.23 -1.65 -4.87
CA ASP A 121 -17.13 -0.97 -4.18
C ASP A 121 -16.59 -1.76 -2.97
N TRP A 122 -15.37 -1.42 -2.57
CA TRP A 122 -14.69 -1.99 -1.43
C TRP A 122 -14.78 -1.11 -0.17
N ASN A 123 -15.57 -0.03 -0.17
CA ASN A 123 -15.53 1.01 0.86
C ASN A 123 -15.74 0.43 2.27
N ILE A 124 -16.75 -0.43 2.44
CA ILE A 124 -17.00 -1.12 3.71
C ILE A 124 -15.89 -2.10 4.07
N GLY A 125 -15.40 -2.89 3.10
CA GLY A 125 -14.38 -3.89 3.34
C GLY A 125 -13.06 -3.26 3.77
N ILE A 126 -12.60 -2.25 3.02
CA ILE A 126 -11.44 -1.43 3.34
C ILE A 126 -11.57 -0.83 4.74
N SER A 127 -12.73 -0.27 5.08
CA SER A 127 -12.97 0.34 6.40
C SER A 127 -12.85 -0.66 7.55
N LEU A 128 -13.43 -1.85 7.40
CA LEU A 128 -13.36 -2.91 8.42
C LEU A 128 -11.93 -3.44 8.59
N ASP A 129 -11.23 -3.61 7.48
CA ASP A 129 -9.83 -4.05 7.50
C ASP A 129 -8.90 -3.01 8.11
N ALA A 130 -9.05 -1.74 7.72
CA ALA A 130 -8.27 -0.64 8.28
C ALA A 130 -8.46 -0.55 9.78
N SER A 131 -9.71 -0.60 10.26
CA SER A 131 -10.02 -0.61 11.71
C SER A 131 -9.44 -1.82 12.42
N SER A 132 -9.46 -3.01 11.80
CA SER A 132 -8.85 -4.22 12.39
C SER A 132 -7.33 -4.14 12.45
N ILE A 133 -6.69 -3.64 11.40
CA ILE A 133 -5.23 -3.52 11.26
C ILE A 133 -4.68 -2.40 12.16
N SER A 134 -5.49 -1.37 12.44
CA SER A 134 -5.12 -0.18 13.23
C SER A 134 -4.44 -0.51 14.56
N LYS A 135 -4.83 -1.61 15.20
CA LYS A 135 -4.28 -2.05 16.50
C LYS A 135 -2.85 -2.58 16.43
N HIS A 136 -2.33 -2.80 15.23
CA HIS A 136 -1.05 -3.49 14.98
C HIS A 136 -0.02 -2.63 14.24
N VAL A 137 -0.38 -1.41 13.84
CA VAL A 137 0.47 -0.51 13.09
C VAL A 137 0.38 0.91 13.63
N ASP A 138 1.41 1.70 13.37
CA ASP A 138 1.44 3.11 13.74
C ASP A 138 0.79 3.97 12.64
N VAL A 139 0.92 3.56 11.38
CA VAL A 139 0.45 4.29 10.20
C VAL A 139 -0.47 3.44 9.35
N ILE A 140 -1.59 4.03 8.95
CA ILE A 140 -2.42 3.51 7.87
C ILE A 140 -2.37 4.48 6.70
N VAL A 141 -2.01 3.97 5.53
CA VAL A 141 -2.04 4.71 4.27
C VAL A 141 -3.23 4.23 3.44
N LEU A 142 -4.18 5.13 3.20
CA LEU A 142 -5.31 4.92 2.31
C LEU A 142 -4.92 5.42 0.92
N VAL A 143 -4.83 4.51 -0.05
CA VAL A 143 -4.55 4.86 -1.45
C VAL A 143 -5.88 4.92 -2.20
N THR A 144 -6.52 6.08 -2.08
CA THR A 144 -7.84 6.41 -2.64
C THR A 144 -8.06 7.91 -2.65
N GLY A 145 -8.82 8.42 -3.62
CA GLY A 145 -9.30 9.79 -3.67
C GLY A 145 -10.73 9.98 -3.14
N ASP A 146 -11.40 8.90 -2.73
CA ASP A 146 -12.83 8.89 -2.39
C ASP A 146 -13.12 9.55 -1.03
N GLY A 147 -14.02 10.54 -1.04
CA GLY A 147 -14.45 11.29 0.14
C GLY A 147 -15.21 10.45 1.18
N ASP A 148 -15.74 9.28 0.81
CA ASP A 148 -16.43 8.39 1.75
C ASP A 148 -15.51 7.89 2.88
N PHE A 149 -14.19 7.93 2.67
CA PHE A 149 -13.20 7.55 3.67
C PHE A 149 -12.89 8.64 4.71
N VAL A 150 -13.49 9.84 4.63
CA VAL A 150 -13.30 10.90 5.64
C VAL A 150 -13.64 10.40 7.04
N THR A 151 -14.79 9.76 7.20
CA THR A 151 -15.23 9.22 8.50
C THR A 151 -14.28 8.13 9.01
N LEU A 152 -13.72 7.31 8.11
CA LEU A 152 -12.73 6.31 8.46
C LEU A 152 -11.43 6.97 8.93
N ALA A 153 -10.95 7.99 8.22
CA ALA A 153 -9.73 8.72 8.58
C ALA A 153 -9.85 9.32 9.99
N ASP A 154 -10.95 10.00 10.29
CA ASP A 154 -11.20 10.57 11.62
C ASP A 154 -11.26 9.47 12.70
N HIS A 155 -11.91 8.34 12.40
CA HIS A 155 -11.99 7.21 13.32
C HIS A 155 -10.61 6.61 13.63
N LEU A 156 -9.78 6.37 12.62
CA LEU A 156 -8.44 5.80 12.78
C LEU A 156 -7.53 6.75 13.58
N ARG A 157 -7.63 8.06 13.34
CA ARG A 157 -6.90 9.07 14.12
C ARG A 157 -7.35 9.08 15.58
N ALA A 158 -8.63 8.94 15.84
CA ALA A 158 -9.16 8.82 17.20
C ALA A 158 -8.67 7.54 17.92
N LEU A 159 -8.34 6.48 17.17
CA LEU A 159 -7.70 5.27 17.71
C LEU A 159 -6.19 5.42 17.97
N GLY A 160 -5.59 6.56 17.60
CA GLY A 160 -4.18 6.87 17.80
C GLY A 160 -3.27 6.51 16.61
N ASN A 161 -3.84 6.10 15.49
CA ASN A 161 -3.07 5.88 14.26
C ASN A 161 -2.80 7.19 13.54
N ARG A 162 -1.64 7.28 12.90
CA ARG A 162 -1.40 8.31 11.88
C ARG A 162 -2.04 7.87 10.58
N VAL A 163 -2.87 8.72 10.00
CA VAL A 163 -3.56 8.44 8.73
C VAL A 163 -2.91 9.24 7.62
N GLU A 164 -2.44 8.53 6.61
CA GLU A 164 -1.90 9.11 5.39
C GLU A 164 -2.82 8.78 4.23
N VAL A 165 -2.95 9.70 3.28
CA VAL A 165 -3.72 9.48 2.05
C VAL A 165 -2.78 9.62 0.86
N ALA A 166 -2.86 8.72 -0.11
CA ALA A 166 -2.07 8.78 -1.33
C ALA A 166 -2.99 8.66 -2.56
N SER A 167 -3.00 9.68 -3.41
CA SER A 167 -3.85 9.71 -4.61
C SER A 167 -3.43 10.83 -5.56
N PHE A 168 -4.10 10.94 -6.71
CA PHE A 168 -3.94 12.10 -7.59
C PHE A 168 -4.78 13.28 -7.08
N TYR A 169 -4.15 14.44 -6.91
CA TYR A 169 -4.77 15.60 -6.27
C TYR A 169 -6.05 16.04 -6.95
N GLU A 170 -6.08 15.97 -8.28
CA GLU A 170 -7.15 16.41 -9.14
C GLU A 170 -8.44 15.58 -8.97
N THR A 171 -8.32 14.34 -8.50
CA THR A 171 -9.45 13.40 -8.31
C THR A 171 -9.69 13.06 -6.84
N THR A 172 -9.18 13.88 -5.92
CA THR A 172 -9.25 13.62 -4.48
C THR A 172 -10.20 14.57 -3.79
N SER A 173 -11.03 14.05 -2.89
CA SER A 173 -11.86 14.87 -2.02
C SER A 173 -11.00 15.80 -1.14
N ASN A 174 -11.28 17.09 -1.19
CA ASN A 174 -10.65 18.09 -0.32
C ASN A 174 -10.92 17.80 1.17
N ASP A 175 -12.08 17.22 1.50
CA ASP A 175 -12.39 16.83 2.87
C ASP A 175 -11.49 15.68 3.34
N LEU A 176 -11.21 14.71 2.46
CA LEU A 176 -10.29 13.62 2.78
C LEU A 176 -8.86 14.13 3.01
N ILE A 177 -8.40 15.06 2.17
CA ILE A 177 -7.09 15.71 2.34
C ILE A 177 -7.02 16.42 3.69
N ARG A 178 -8.10 17.12 4.10
CA ARG A 178 -8.16 17.79 5.40
C ARG A 178 -8.23 16.84 6.59
N ALA A 179 -8.86 15.67 6.42
CA ALA A 179 -9.05 14.70 7.49
C ALA A 179 -7.78 13.89 7.81
N CYS A 180 -6.89 13.70 6.83
CA CYS A 180 -5.65 12.95 7.01
C CYS A 180 -4.54 13.76 7.70
N ASP A 181 -3.57 13.08 8.31
CA ASP A 181 -2.38 13.72 8.90
C ASP A 181 -1.33 14.08 7.85
N HIS A 182 -1.31 13.37 6.71
CA HIS A 182 -0.44 13.70 5.57
C HIS A 182 -0.99 13.21 4.24
N TYR A 183 -0.80 14.03 3.21
CA TYR A 183 -1.23 13.75 1.86
C TYR A 183 -0.03 13.54 0.93
N HIS A 184 0.10 12.31 0.42
CA HIS A 184 1.07 11.96 -0.62
C HIS A 184 0.45 12.23 -1.99
N ARG A 185 0.80 13.37 -2.59
CA ARG A 185 0.40 13.69 -3.96
C ARG A 185 1.11 12.76 -4.95
N LEU A 186 0.33 11.92 -5.63
CA LEU A 186 0.81 11.11 -6.75
C LEU A 186 0.96 11.96 -8.00
N ASN A 187 1.93 11.58 -8.85
CA ASN A 187 2.23 12.21 -10.13
C ASN A 187 2.76 11.15 -11.10
N GLU A 188 3.18 11.58 -12.29
CA GLU A 188 3.68 10.71 -13.36
C GLU A 188 4.78 9.72 -12.94
N ARG A 189 5.52 10.00 -11.86
CA ARG A 189 6.59 9.10 -11.36
C ARG A 189 6.07 7.75 -10.89
N VAL A 190 4.80 7.66 -10.49
CA VAL A 190 4.18 6.38 -10.08
C VAL A 190 3.42 5.70 -11.22
N LEU A 191 3.50 6.22 -12.44
CA LEU A 191 2.86 5.64 -13.62
C LEU A 191 3.84 4.72 -14.38
N LEU A 192 3.27 3.83 -15.19
CA LEU A 192 4.01 3.05 -16.17
C LEU A 192 4.51 3.98 -17.30
N PRO A 193 5.80 3.93 -17.66
CA PRO A 193 6.32 4.74 -18.75
C PRO A 193 5.77 4.25 -20.09
N GLY A 194 5.29 5.17 -20.94
CA GLY A 194 4.88 4.85 -22.32
C GLY A 194 3.49 4.23 -22.48
N ALA A 195 2.80 3.87 -21.40
CA ALA A 195 1.42 3.38 -21.48
C ALA A 195 0.46 4.56 -21.76
N GLN A 196 -0.02 4.64 -23.01
CA GLN A 196 -1.12 5.49 -23.44
C GLN A 196 -2.27 4.57 -23.89
N PHE A 197 -3.45 4.63 -23.23
CA PHE A 197 -4.63 3.88 -23.69
C PHE A 197 -5.00 4.28 -25.12
N GLN A 198 -5.36 3.30 -25.97
CA GLN A 198 -5.86 3.54 -27.32
C GLN A 198 -7.39 3.45 -27.36
N SER A 199 -8.04 4.60 -27.53
CA SER A 199 -9.47 4.80 -27.85
C SER A 199 -10.55 4.29 -26.86
N PRO A 200 -11.65 5.04 -26.64
CA PRO A 200 -12.63 4.75 -25.58
C PRO A 200 -13.50 3.50 -25.76
N GLU A 201 -13.55 2.91 -26.96
CA GLU A 201 -14.49 1.84 -27.31
C GLU A 201 -13.93 0.41 -27.11
N GLU A 202 -12.61 0.26 -26.93
CA GLU A 202 -11.95 -1.04 -26.64
C GLU A 202 -11.76 -1.25 -25.11
N ASP A 203 -12.06 -0.23 -24.31
CA ASP A 203 -11.60 -0.02 -22.92
C ASP A 203 -12.52 -0.57 -21.80
N GLU A 204 -13.69 -1.15 -22.11
CA GLU A 204 -14.52 -1.77 -21.05
C GLU A 204 -13.98 -3.15 -20.62
N ASP A 205 -13.15 -3.80 -21.45
CA ASP A 205 -12.56 -5.12 -21.22
C ASP A 205 -11.07 -5.08 -20.73
N GLU A 206 -10.41 -3.91 -20.70
CA GLU A 206 -8.97 -3.74 -20.43
C GLU A 206 -8.53 -3.79 -18.94
N LEU A 207 -8.79 -4.88 -18.23
CA LEU A 207 -7.92 -5.27 -17.11
C LEU A 207 -6.85 -6.30 -17.54
N GLU A 208 -6.81 -6.63 -18.84
CA GLU A 208 -5.87 -7.56 -19.46
C GLU A 208 -4.48 -6.95 -19.75
N ASP A 209 -4.38 -5.67 -20.13
CA ASP A 209 -3.14 -5.12 -20.70
C ASP A 209 -2.16 -4.47 -19.69
N VAL A 210 -2.40 -4.63 -18.38
CA VAL A 210 -1.43 -4.18 -17.35
C VAL A 210 -0.20 -5.11 -17.29
N ALA A 211 -0.31 -6.31 -17.85
CA ALA A 211 0.65 -7.37 -17.67
C ALA A 211 1.86 -7.25 -18.60
N GLU A 212 1.72 -6.80 -19.84
CA GLU A 212 2.81 -6.89 -20.83
C GLU A 212 3.94 -5.86 -20.62
N ASP A 213 3.61 -4.64 -20.17
CA ASP A 213 4.60 -3.56 -20.04
C ASP A 213 5.44 -3.63 -18.74
N ALA A 214 5.00 -4.36 -17.72
CA ALA A 214 5.72 -4.49 -16.45
C ALA A 214 6.92 -5.48 -16.51
N PHE A 215 7.15 -6.13 -17.66
CA PHE A 215 8.19 -7.14 -17.85
C PHE A 215 9.53 -6.60 -18.36
N ALA A 216 9.64 -5.31 -18.66
CA ALA A 216 10.90 -4.69 -19.05
C ALA A 216 11.46 -3.85 -17.89
N GLU A 217 12.60 -4.28 -17.35
CA GLU A 217 13.51 -3.51 -16.47
C GLU A 217 13.18 -3.48 -14.95
N ASP A 218 13.60 -4.53 -14.24
CA ASP A 218 14.60 -4.44 -13.15
C ASP A 218 14.53 -5.65 -12.19
N ALA A 219 15.30 -6.70 -12.52
CA ALA A 219 15.59 -7.80 -11.62
C ALA A 219 16.59 -7.33 -10.54
N ILE A 220 16.09 -6.90 -9.38
CA ILE A 220 16.94 -6.74 -8.19
C ILE A 220 17.21 -8.14 -7.61
N SER A 221 18.46 -8.58 -7.72
CA SER A 221 18.96 -9.82 -7.14
C SER A 221 18.91 -9.78 -5.61
N VAL A 222 18.16 -10.68 -4.99
CA VAL A 222 18.26 -10.95 -3.55
C VAL A 222 19.06 -12.26 -3.37
N PRO A 223 20.15 -12.28 -2.58
CA PRO A 223 20.98 -13.46 -2.42
C PRO A 223 20.26 -14.51 -1.56
N THR A 224 20.00 -15.68 -2.14
CA THR A 224 19.43 -16.83 -1.41
C THR A 224 20.54 -17.62 -0.71
N SER A 225 20.58 -17.53 0.63
CA SER A 225 21.34 -18.45 1.47
C SER A 225 20.70 -19.84 1.44
N ARG A 226 21.23 -20.75 0.62
CA ARG A 226 20.86 -22.17 0.62
C ARG A 226 21.36 -22.86 1.90
N ARG A 227 20.44 -23.29 2.78
CA ARG A 227 20.70 -24.39 3.71
C ARG A 227 20.47 -25.72 2.97
N LYS A 228 21.46 -26.61 2.98
CA LYS A 228 21.37 -27.97 2.44
C LYS A 228 20.46 -28.83 3.33
N PRO A 229 19.58 -29.69 2.78
CA PRO A 229 18.95 -30.75 3.55
C PRO A 229 19.90 -31.94 3.72
N SER A 230 20.05 -32.41 4.95
CA SER A 230 20.72 -33.67 5.30
C SER A 230 19.87 -34.86 4.90
N ARG A 231 20.41 -35.77 4.08
CA ARG A 231 19.87 -37.13 3.87
C ARG A 231 20.46 -38.07 4.93
N SER A 232 19.62 -38.84 5.60
CA SER A 232 20.01 -40.07 6.30
C SER A 232 19.94 -41.27 5.32
N PRO A 233 20.81 -42.29 5.46
CA PRO A 233 20.75 -43.51 4.64
C PRO A 233 19.72 -44.49 5.21
N ILE A 234 18.99 -45.17 4.33
CA ILE A 234 18.27 -46.40 4.65
C ILE A 234 19.18 -47.53 4.16
N ASP A 235 19.65 -48.36 5.08
CA ASP A 235 20.40 -49.59 4.80
C ASP A 235 19.43 -50.69 4.34
N ASP A 236 19.92 -51.45 3.36
CA ASP A 236 19.42 -52.73 2.88
C ASP A 236 19.36 -53.78 3.99
N LEU A 237 18.36 -54.66 3.97
CA LEU A 237 18.51 -56.05 4.40
C LEU A 237 17.64 -56.97 3.52
N ASP A 238 18.34 -57.98 3.03
CA ASP A 238 17.92 -59.10 2.19
C ASP A 238 16.92 -60.07 2.86
N ASP A 239 16.35 -60.93 2.02
CA ASP A 239 16.30 -62.41 2.14
C ASP A 239 14.94 -63.05 1.78
N GLU A 240 15.00 -63.75 0.64
CA GLU A 240 14.54 -65.12 0.32
C GLU A 240 13.27 -65.68 1.01
N ASP A 241 12.23 -65.96 0.21
CA ASP A 241 11.95 -67.30 -0.37
C ASP A 241 10.72 -67.25 -1.32
#